data_AF-A0A3B0T368-F1
#
_entry.id   AF-A0A3B0T368-F1
#
_cell.length_a   1.000
_cell.length_b   1.000
_cell.length_c   1.000
_cell.angle_alpha   90.00
_cell.angle_beta   90.00
_cell.angle_gamma   90.00
#
_symmetry.space_group_name_H-M   'P 1'
#
loop_
_entity.id
_entity.type
_entity.pdbx_description
1 polymer ?
#
loop_
_entity_poly.entity_id
_entity_poly.type
_entity_poly.pdbx_seq_one_letter_code
_entity_poly.pdbx_strand_id
1 'polypeptide(L)'
;WFAGFRATDREVYDTVTGTSIRYRTASGDAIDRLGWARNVLDGAGFAEQVVDRMRYLERWIAEFSADAMIELDYGTVSGSFPDAELVFDESADDVRASLLALEVDDFEAAREAYTRVAQRWAAAQSFTLSN
;
A
#
# COMPACT_ATOMS: atom_id res chain seq x y z
N TRP A 1 3.73 1.67 2.15
CA TRP A 1 3.79 0.33 1.54
C TRP A 1 2.92 0.22 0.30
N PHE A 2 1.58 0.30 0.40
CA PHE A 2 0.68 0.14 -0.76
C PHE A 2 1.01 1.00 -2.00
N ALA A 3 1.50 2.22 -1.82
CA ALA A 3 1.92 3.10 -2.92
C ALA A 3 3.01 2.51 -3.84
N GLY A 4 3.73 1.47 -3.41
CA GLY A 4 4.71 0.76 -4.24
C GLY A 4 4.12 -0.31 -5.18
N PHE A 5 2.84 -0.64 -5.05
CA PHE A 5 2.22 -1.78 -5.74
C PHE A 5 1.03 -1.35 -6.61
N ARG A 6 0.67 -2.20 -7.58
CA ARG A 6 -0.53 -2.09 -8.40
C ARG A 6 -1.49 -3.24 -8.13
N ALA A 7 -2.76 -3.08 -8.47
CA ALA A 7 -3.74 -4.16 -8.42
C ALA A 7 -3.30 -5.40 -9.23
N THR A 8 -2.57 -5.19 -10.33
CA THR A 8 -2.02 -6.26 -11.17
C THR A 8 -0.90 -7.06 -10.52
N ASP A 9 -0.27 -6.52 -9.48
CA ASP A 9 0.79 -7.19 -8.75
C ASP A 9 0.24 -8.17 -7.69
N ARG A 10 -1.09 -8.19 -7.51
CA ARG A 10 -1.79 -8.99 -6.50
C ARG A 10 -1.87 -10.44 -6.91
N GLU A 11 -1.55 -11.31 -5.98
CA GLU A 11 -1.74 -12.74 -6.09
C GLU A 11 -2.51 -13.27 -4.88
N VAL A 12 -3.54 -14.07 -5.15
CA VAL A 12 -4.27 -14.84 -4.15
C VAL A 12 -3.64 -16.23 -4.05
N TYR A 13 -3.40 -16.72 -2.84
CA TYR A 13 -2.80 -18.03 -2.62
C TYR A 13 -3.41 -18.73 -1.40
N ASP A 14 -3.41 -20.07 -1.43
CA ASP A 14 -3.89 -20.87 -0.32
C ASP A 14 -2.83 -21.01 0.79
N THR A 15 -3.30 -20.98 2.03
CA THR A 15 -2.51 -21.19 3.24
C THR A 15 -3.03 -22.42 4.00
N VAL A 16 -2.33 -22.83 5.05
CA VAL A 16 -2.79 -23.93 5.92
C VAL A 16 -4.12 -23.61 6.61
N THR A 17 -4.42 -22.34 6.84
CA THR A 17 -5.55 -21.87 7.65
C THR A 17 -6.68 -21.22 6.84
N GLY A 18 -6.55 -21.12 5.51
CA GLY A 18 -7.50 -20.41 4.65
C GLY A 18 -6.81 -19.82 3.42
N THR A 19 -7.33 -18.72 2.88
CA THR A 19 -6.73 -18.00 1.74
C THR A 19 -6.01 -16.73 2.20
N SER A 20 -4.93 -16.35 1.52
CA SER A 20 -4.21 -15.10 1.74
C SER A 20 -3.93 -14.38 0.42
N ILE A 21 -3.51 -13.11 0.52
CA ILE A 21 -3.08 -12.31 -0.61
C ILE A 21 -1.68 -11.76 -0.38
N ARG A 22 -0.97 -11.51 -1.48
CA ARG A 22 0.32 -10.82 -1.49
C ARG A 22 0.43 -9.97 -2.74
N TYR A 23 1.31 -8.98 -2.70
CA TYR A 23 1.68 -8.20 -3.88
C TYR A 23 3.16 -8.41 -4.19
N ARG A 24 3.50 -8.64 -5.47
CA ARG A 24 4.90 -8.80 -5.91
C ARG A 24 5.22 -7.91 -7.10
N THR A 25 6.28 -7.11 -6.97
CA THR A 25 6.78 -6.23 -8.02
C THR A 25 8.31 -6.14 -7.97
N ALA A 26 8.95 -5.81 -9.10
CA ALA A 26 10.37 -5.52 -9.10
C ALA A 26 10.70 -4.31 -8.21
N SER A 27 11.84 -4.32 -7.55
CA SER A 27 12.30 -3.25 -6.66
C SER A 27 12.39 -1.91 -7.38
N GLY A 28 12.87 -1.91 -8.64
CA GLY A 28 12.87 -0.71 -9.50
C GLY A 28 11.48 -0.12 -9.70
N ASP A 29 10.50 -0.96 -10.04
CA ASP A 29 9.11 -0.52 -10.21
C ASP A 29 8.53 0.06 -8.90
N ALA A 30 8.83 -0.57 -7.75
CA ALA A 30 8.39 -0.07 -6.45
C ALA A 30 9.01 1.30 -6.13
N ILE A 31 10.31 1.47 -6.38
CA ILE A 31 11.03 2.74 -6.17
C ILE A 31 10.41 3.85 -7.02
N ASP A 32 10.17 3.61 -8.31
CA ASP A 32 9.59 4.61 -9.21
C ASP A 32 8.21 5.07 -8.72
N ARG A 33 7.36 4.12 -8.29
CA ARG A 33 6.02 4.41 -7.79
C ARG A 33 6.04 5.14 -6.46
N LEU A 34 6.94 4.77 -5.55
CA LEU A 34 7.13 5.46 -4.28
C LEU A 34 7.68 6.88 -4.48
N GLY A 35 8.60 7.08 -5.42
CA GLY A 35 9.12 8.39 -5.79
C GLY A 35 8.05 9.31 -6.37
N TRP A 36 7.19 8.79 -7.25
CA TRP A 36 6.00 9.51 -7.73
C TRP A 36 5.07 9.88 -6.56
N ALA A 37 4.71 8.92 -5.72
CA ALA A 37 3.84 9.15 -4.58
C ALA A 37 4.41 10.20 -3.61
N ARG A 38 5.72 10.17 -3.36
CA ARG A 38 6.42 11.18 -2.56
C ARG A 38 6.29 12.58 -3.16
N ASN A 39 6.50 12.73 -4.47
CA ASN A 39 6.38 14.02 -5.16
C ASN A 39 4.93 14.55 -5.10
N VAL A 40 3.93 13.67 -5.26
CA VAL A 40 2.51 14.03 -5.12
C VAL A 40 2.20 14.54 -3.71
N LEU A 41 2.65 13.82 -2.67
CA LEU A 41 2.41 14.21 -1.28
C LEU A 41 3.10 15.53 -0.92
N ASP A 42 4.33 15.74 -1.39
CA ASP A 42 5.08 16.98 -1.20
C ASP A 42 4.38 18.16 -1.90
N GLY A 43 3.98 17.99 -3.17
CA GLY A 43 3.24 19.00 -3.93
C GLY A 43 1.88 19.36 -3.31
N ALA A 44 1.20 18.39 -2.71
CA ALA A 44 -0.06 18.59 -2.00
C ALA A 44 0.10 19.19 -0.59
N GLY A 45 1.33 19.49 -0.15
CA GLY A 45 1.59 20.16 1.13
C GLY A 45 1.47 19.26 2.37
N PHE A 46 1.64 17.96 2.22
CA PHE A 46 1.69 17.05 3.38
C PHE A 46 2.91 17.37 4.27
N ALA A 47 2.81 17.06 5.56
CA ALA A 47 3.90 17.30 6.51
C ALA A 47 5.18 16.56 6.10
N GLU A 48 6.35 17.23 6.25
CA GLU A 48 7.66 16.67 5.87
C GLU A 48 7.90 15.28 6.48
N GLN A 49 7.45 15.04 7.71
CA GLN A 49 7.54 13.73 8.36
C GLN A 49 6.89 12.57 7.57
N VAL A 50 5.86 12.86 6.75
CA VAL A 50 5.21 11.87 5.88
C VAL A 50 6.06 11.64 4.64
N VAL A 51 6.54 12.72 4.02
CA VAL A 51 7.42 12.71 2.85
C VAL A 51 8.74 12.00 3.16
N ASP A 52 9.31 12.23 4.33
CA ASP A 52 10.52 11.59 4.83
C ASP A 52 10.37 10.08 5.00
N ARG A 53 9.20 9.60 5.43
CA ARG A 53 8.95 8.15 5.54
C ARG A 53 8.95 7.48 4.16
N MET A 54 8.43 8.14 3.14
CA MET A 54 8.49 7.64 1.76
C MET A 54 9.94 7.62 1.27
N ARG A 55 10.69 8.70 1.50
CA ARG A 55 12.11 8.82 1.14
C ARG A 55 12.97 7.75 1.82
N TYR A 56 12.70 7.46 3.09
CA TYR A 56 13.36 6.39 3.83
C TYR A 56 13.07 5.03 3.21
N LEU A 57 11.81 4.76 2.86
CA LEU A 57 11.42 3.50 2.24
C LEU A 57 12.06 3.33 0.85
N GLU A 58 12.07 4.36 0.01
CA GLU A 58 12.77 4.37 -1.27
C GLU A 58 14.25 4.00 -1.10
N ARG A 59 14.94 4.64 -0.15
CA ARG A 59 16.35 4.38 0.14
C ARG A 59 16.59 2.94 0.61
N TRP A 60 15.75 2.43 1.49
CA TRP A 60 15.88 1.06 1.98
C TRP A 60 15.71 0.03 0.85
N ILE A 61 14.73 0.23 -0.05
CA ILE A 61 14.53 -0.66 -1.21
C ILE A 61 15.69 -0.54 -2.20
N ALA A 62 16.28 0.66 -2.34
CA ALA A 62 17.41 0.90 -3.24
C ALA A 62 18.73 0.23 -2.81
N GLU A 63 18.81 -0.33 -1.61
CA GLU A 63 19.95 -1.14 -1.16
C GLU A 63 19.99 -2.52 -1.84
N PHE A 64 18.88 -2.95 -2.44
CA PHE A 64 18.75 -4.20 -3.18
C PHE A 64 19.02 -4.00 -4.68
N SER A 65 19.32 -5.09 -5.39
CA SER A 65 19.45 -5.05 -6.85
C SER A 65 18.13 -4.62 -7.50
N ALA A 66 18.18 -3.90 -8.63
CA ALA A 66 16.99 -3.39 -9.31
C ALA A 66 16.08 -4.50 -9.88
N ASP A 67 16.62 -5.71 -10.07
CA ASP A 67 15.92 -6.93 -10.46
C ASP A 67 15.40 -7.75 -9.26
N ALA A 68 15.70 -7.32 -8.03
CA ALA A 68 15.17 -7.96 -6.83
C ALA A 68 13.64 -7.81 -6.80
N MET A 69 12.96 -8.86 -6.36
CA MET A 69 11.52 -8.84 -6.15
C MET A 69 11.21 -8.34 -4.75
N ILE A 70 10.27 -7.41 -4.63
CA ILE A 70 9.69 -6.99 -3.35
C ILE A 70 8.32 -7.62 -3.20
N GLU A 71 8.07 -8.22 -2.03
CA GLU A 71 6.78 -8.80 -1.67
C GLU A 71 6.16 -8.01 -0.52
N LEU A 72 4.90 -7.58 -0.68
CA LEU A 72 4.04 -7.16 0.42
C LEU A 72 3.14 -8.35 0.77
N ASP A 73 3.53 -9.08 1.80
CA ASP A 73 2.78 -10.21 2.32
C ASP A 73 1.79 -9.78 3.41
N TYR A 74 0.57 -10.30 3.35
CA TYR A 74 -0.44 -10.02 4.37
C TYR A 74 -0.20 -10.86 5.64
N GLY A 75 0.53 -11.98 5.54
CA GLY A 75 0.92 -12.78 6.69
C GLY A 75 -0.25 -13.10 7.60
N THR A 76 -0.08 -12.86 8.90
CA THR A 76 -1.11 -13.08 9.93
C THR A 76 -2.26 -12.07 9.88
N VAL A 77 -2.10 -10.94 9.18
CA VAL A 77 -3.17 -9.93 9.05
C VAL A 77 -4.33 -10.44 8.21
N SER A 78 -4.08 -11.43 7.34
CA SER A 78 -5.11 -12.13 6.57
C SER A 78 -6.24 -12.64 7.47
N GLY A 79 -5.92 -13.19 8.64
CA GLY A 79 -6.90 -13.69 9.62
C GLY A 79 -7.70 -12.61 10.35
N SER A 80 -7.39 -11.32 10.14
CA SER A 80 -8.21 -10.20 10.63
C SER A 80 -9.35 -9.83 9.66
N PHE A 81 -9.36 -10.42 8.47
CA PHE A 81 -10.40 -10.25 7.46
C PHE A 81 -11.22 -11.54 7.34
N PRO A 82 -12.54 -11.46 7.09
CA PRO A 82 -13.27 -12.62 6.58
C PRO A 82 -12.63 -13.08 5.26
N ASP A 83 -12.40 -14.39 5.09
CA ASP A 83 -11.74 -14.95 3.89
C ASP A 83 -12.39 -14.46 2.57
N ALA A 84 -13.73 -14.38 2.57
CA ALA A 84 -14.50 -13.92 1.42
C ALA A 84 -14.30 -12.42 1.11
N GLU A 85 -13.89 -11.60 2.07
CA GLU A 85 -13.62 -10.17 1.87
C GLU A 85 -12.15 -9.92 1.52
N LEU A 86 -11.22 -10.74 2.02
CA LEU A 86 -9.79 -10.60 1.77
C LEU A 86 -9.44 -10.69 0.28
N VAL A 87 -10.10 -11.59 -0.45
CA VAL A 87 -9.88 -11.77 -1.90
C VAL A 87 -10.29 -10.54 -2.73
N PHE A 88 -11.16 -9.70 -2.18
CA PHE A 88 -11.62 -8.43 -2.75
C PHE A 88 -10.93 -7.21 -2.13
N ASP A 89 -9.84 -7.39 -1.37
CA ASP A 89 -9.04 -6.25 -0.91
C ASP A 89 -8.40 -5.54 -2.11
N GLU A 90 -8.73 -4.27 -2.26
CA GLU A 90 -8.25 -3.37 -3.32
C GLU A 90 -7.44 -2.21 -2.73
N SER A 91 -6.83 -2.40 -1.55
CA SER A 91 -6.16 -1.30 -0.84
C SER A 91 -5.01 -0.65 -1.62
N ALA A 92 -4.28 -1.42 -2.43
CA ALA A 92 -3.26 -0.86 -3.30
C ALA A 92 -3.86 0.08 -4.36
N ASP A 93 -5.02 -0.27 -4.92
CA ASP A 93 -5.70 0.53 -5.94
C ASP A 93 -6.37 1.77 -5.34
N ASP A 94 -7.02 1.64 -4.18
CA ASP A 94 -7.58 2.77 -3.45
C ASP A 94 -6.51 3.80 -3.03
N VAL A 95 -5.32 3.35 -2.60
CA VAL A 95 -4.18 4.26 -2.32
C VAL A 95 -3.71 4.95 -3.60
N ARG A 96 -3.60 4.22 -4.71
CA ARG A 96 -3.23 4.81 -6.00
C ARG A 96 -4.27 5.84 -6.46
N ALA A 97 -5.56 5.54 -6.34
CA ALA A 97 -6.64 6.45 -6.68
C ALA A 97 -6.58 7.73 -5.82
N SER A 98 -6.26 7.60 -4.53
CA SER A 98 -6.07 8.73 -3.63
C SER A 98 -4.92 9.64 -4.10
N LEU A 99 -3.77 9.06 -4.47
CA LEU A 99 -2.62 9.80 -4.98
C LEU A 99 -2.90 10.45 -6.35
N LEU A 100 -3.58 9.76 -7.26
CA LEU A 100 -3.97 10.34 -8.55
C LEU A 100 -4.91 11.54 -8.39
N ALA A 101 -5.83 11.49 -7.43
CA ALA A 101 -6.70 12.61 -7.10
C ALA A 101 -5.92 13.80 -6.50
N LEU A 102 -4.96 13.53 -5.61
CA LEU A 102 -4.07 14.56 -5.07
C LEU A 102 -3.23 15.24 -6.18
N GLU A 103 -2.77 14.48 -7.16
CA GLU A 103 -1.97 15.01 -8.29
C GLU A 103 -2.71 16.06 -9.13
N VAL A 104 -4.05 16.05 -9.10
CA VAL A 104 -4.91 17.01 -9.80
C VAL A 104 -5.66 17.95 -8.84
N ASP A 105 -5.18 18.09 -7.61
CA ASP A 105 -5.76 18.92 -6.54
C ASP A 105 -7.22 18.57 -6.17
N ASP A 106 -7.68 17.34 -6.47
CA ASP A 106 -8.99 16.83 -6.06
C ASP A 106 -8.89 16.20 -4.66
N PHE A 107 -8.80 17.06 -3.65
CA PHE A 107 -8.67 16.64 -2.25
C PHE A 107 -9.86 15.83 -1.74
N GLU A 108 -11.05 16.01 -2.29
CA GLU A 108 -12.24 15.29 -1.86
C GLU A 108 -12.21 13.85 -2.37
N ALA A 109 -11.97 13.64 -3.66
CA ALA A 109 -11.78 12.30 -4.20
C ALA A 109 -10.59 11.58 -3.56
N ALA A 110 -9.51 12.32 -3.27
CA ALA A 110 -8.36 11.78 -2.54
C ALA A 110 -8.74 11.26 -1.15
N ARG A 111 -9.50 12.06 -0.39
CA ARG A 111 -9.98 11.73 0.95
C ARG A 111 -10.93 10.54 0.93
N GLU A 112 -11.88 10.50 0.00
CA GLU A 112 -12.82 9.39 -0.16
C GLU A 112 -12.11 8.08 -0.44
N ALA A 113 -11.15 8.08 -1.37
CA ALA A 113 -10.36 6.90 -1.71
C ALA A 113 -9.54 6.40 -0.52
N TYR A 114 -8.84 7.30 0.17
CA TYR A 114 -8.08 6.93 1.36
C TYR A 114 -8.97 6.45 2.52
N THR A 115 -10.17 7.01 2.66
CA THR A 115 -11.13 6.61 3.70
C THR A 115 -11.55 5.15 3.54
N ARG A 116 -11.74 4.65 2.30
CA ARG A 116 -12.06 3.24 2.06
C ARG A 116 -10.97 2.30 2.59
N VAL A 117 -9.70 2.67 2.38
CA VAL A 117 -8.54 1.94 2.93
C VAL A 117 -8.54 1.98 4.44
N ALA A 118 -8.71 3.17 5.03
CA ALA A 118 -8.69 3.33 6.49
C ALA A 118 -9.81 2.52 7.17
N GLN A 119 -11.02 2.52 6.60
CA GLN A 119 -12.15 1.74 7.10
C GLN A 119 -11.89 0.24 7.00
N ARG A 120 -11.40 -0.24 5.84
CA ARG A 120 -11.07 -1.65 5.62
C ARG A 120 -10.04 -2.16 6.63
N TRP A 121 -9.05 -1.33 6.97
CA TRP A 121 -7.94 -1.71 7.86
C TRP A 121 -8.16 -1.38 9.34
N ALA A 122 -9.32 -0.82 9.72
CA ALA A 122 -9.59 -0.39 11.10
C ALA A 122 -9.55 -1.55 12.11
N ALA A 123 -10.08 -2.72 11.75
CA ALA A 123 -10.09 -3.91 12.61
C ALA A 123 -8.66 -4.47 12.82
N ALA A 124 -7.88 -4.58 11.74
CA ALA A 124 -6.49 -5.05 11.78
C ALA A 124 -5.56 -4.12 12.61
N GLN A 125 -5.75 -2.81 12.50
CA GLN A 125 -5.00 -1.83 13.31
C GLN A 125 -5.32 -1.95 14.80
N SER A 126 -6.58 -2.20 15.15
CA SER A 126 -7.02 -2.39 16.54
C SER A 126 -6.41 -3.65 17.16
N PHE A 127 -6.22 -4.71 16.37
CA PHE A 127 -5.55 -5.94 16.80
C PHE A 127 -4.05 -5.74 17.07
N THR A 128 -3.37 -4.96 16.22
CA THR A 128 -1.92 -4.67 16.36
C THR A 128 -1.60 -3.85 17.61
N LEU A 129 -2.53 -3.01 18.08
CA LEU A 129 -2.37 -2.19 19.29
C LEU A 129 -2.74 -2.93 20.59
N SER A 130 -3.29 -4.15 20.49
CA SER A 130 -3.76 -4.95 21.63
C SER A 130 -2.82 -6.10 22.01
N ASN A 131 -1.67 -6.23 21.33
CA ASN A 131 -0.60 -7.21 21.56
C ASN A 131 0.74 -6.48 21.77
#